data_AF-A0A7C1C9K4-F1
#
_entry.id   AF-A0A7C1C9K4-F1
#
_cell.length_a   1.000
_cell.length_b   1.000
_cell.length_c   1.000
_cell.angle_alpha   90.00
_cell.angle_beta   90.00
_cell.angle_gamma   90.00
#
_symmetry.space_group_name_H-M   'P 1'
#
loop_
_entity.id
_entity.type
_entity.pdbx_description
1 polymer ?
#
loop_
_entity_poly.entity_id
_entity_poly.type
_entity_poly.pdbx_seq_one_letter_code
_entity_poly.pdbx_strand_id
1 'polypeptide(L)'
;MSGVVIAGTHSGCGKTTVTLGLLAALKKKGYEVQSFKAGPDFIDSGLHRMVTGRPARNLDIWMGGEDYVRRCYEKNSADVDHE
;
A
#
# COMPACT_ATOMS: atom_id res chain seq x y z
N MET A 1 -11.29 -9.11 6.73
CA MET A 1 -10.19 -8.43 6.03
C MET A 1 -9.61 -7.40 7.01
N SER A 2 -8.42 -7.66 7.53
CA SER A 2 -7.69 -6.73 8.39
C SER A 2 -6.82 -5.83 7.51
N GLY A 3 -6.86 -4.53 7.74
CA GLY A 3 -6.10 -3.56 6.96
C GLY A 3 -5.76 -2.35 7.81
N VAL A 4 -4.62 -1.72 7.50
CA VAL A 4 -4.16 -0.53 8.21
C VAL A 4 -3.94 0.59 7.20
N VAL A 5 -4.47 1.77 7.51
CA VAL A 5 -4.25 2.99 6.73
C VAL A 5 -3.22 3.85 7.44
N ILE A 6 -2.13 4.16 6.74
CA ILE A 6 -1.11 5.10 7.23
C ILE A 6 -1.41 6.48 6.64
N ALA A 7 -1.88 7.39 7.49
CA ALA A 7 -2.15 8.78 7.15
C ALA A 7 -1.18 9.73 7.89
N GLY A 8 -1.24 11.02 7.57
CA GLY A 8 -0.41 12.03 8.23
C GLY A 8 -0.96 13.43 7.99
N THR A 9 -0.60 14.36 8.86
CA THR A 9 -1.23 15.68 8.97
C THR A 9 -0.85 16.64 7.84
N HIS A 10 0.31 16.45 7.22
CA HIS A 10 0.81 17.29 6.13
C HIS A 10 1.80 16.51 5.24
N SER A 11 2.22 17.10 4.12
CA SER A 11 3.29 16.55 3.28
C SER A 11 4.63 16.60 4.02
N GLY A 12 5.51 15.63 3.80
CA GLY A 12 6.83 15.59 4.46
C GLY A 12 6.86 15.11 5.92
N CYS A 13 5.72 14.84 6.56
CA CYS A 13 5.67 14.39 7.96
C CYS A 13 6.17 12.95 8.23
N GLY A 14 6.78 12.27 7.23
CA GLY A 14 7.38 10.94 7.40
C GLY A 14 6.50 9.73 7.08
N LYS A 15 5.29 9.91 6.50
CA LYS A 15 4.38 8.79 6.15
C LYS A 15 5.06 7.69 5.33
N THR A 16 5.83 8.07 4.31
CA THR A 16 6.53 7.12 3.44
C THR A 16 7.55 6.31 4.23
N THR A 17 8.36 6.96 5.06
CA THR A 17 9.35 6.28 5.92
C THR A 17 8.70 5.28 6.86
N VAL A 18 7.62 5.69 7.55
CA VAL A 18 6.87 4.82 8.46
C VAL A 18 6.25 3.64 7.70
N THR A 19 5.66 3.90 6.53
CA THR A 19 5.04 2.86 5.69
C THR A 19 6.07 1.83 5.23
N LEU A 20 7.22 2.27 4.72
CA LEU A 20 8.28 1.37 4.28
C LEU A 20 8.87 0.57 5.45
N GLY A 21 9.04 1.19 6.62
CA GLY A 21 9.49 0.50 7.83
C GLY A 21 8.53 -0.60 8.27
N LEU A 22 7.22 -0.33 8.25
CA LEU A 22 6.20 -1.32 8.59
C LEU A 22 6.17 -2.46 7.57
N LEU A 23 6.18 -2.15 6.27
CA LEU A 23 6.21 -3.15 5.20
C LEU A 23 7.46 -4.05 5.32
N ALA A 24 8.63 -3.47 5.59
CA ALA A 24 9.87 -4.20 5.77
C ALA A 24 9.81 -5.11 7.01
N ALA A 25 9.26 -4.60 8.12
CA ALA A 25 9.12 -5.37 9.35
C ALA A 25 8.17 -6.56 9.19
N LEU A 26 7.01 -6.35 8.55
CA LEU A 26 6.05 -7.42 8.26
C LEU A 26 6.66 -8.45 7.30
N LYS A 27 7.34 -8.00 6.24
CA LYS A 27 8.00 -8.91 5.31
C LYS A 27 9.10 -9.73 5.99
N LYS A 28 9.88 -9.12 6.88
CA LYS A 28 10.90 -9.81 7.69
C LYS A 28 10.31 -10.87 8.62
N LYS A 29 9.07 -10.68 9.07
CA LYS A 29 8.33 -11.67 9.87
C LYS A 29 7.72 -12.80 9.03
N GLY A 30 7.88 -12.78 7.71
CA GLY A 30 7.39 -13.81 6.81
C GLY A 30 6.02 -13.53 6.20
N TYR A 31 5.36 -12.41 6.54
CA TYR A 31 4.03 -12.12 6.04
C TYR A 31 4.02 -11.75 4.54
N GLU A 32 2.98 -12.20 3.85
CA GLU A 32 2.56 -11.72 2.54
C GLU A 32 1.72 -10.45 2.70
N VAL A 33 2.31 -9.31 2.32
CA VAL A 33 1.66 -8.00 2.45
C VAL A 33 1.38 -7.41 1.07
N GLN A 34 0.12 -7.08 0.80
CA GLN A 34 -0.24 -6.24 -0.35
C GLN A 34 -0.26 -4.77 0.09
N SER A 35 0.60 -3.97 -0.53
CA SER A 35 0.64 -2.54 -0.28
C SER A 35 -0.17 -1.76 -1.32
N PHE A 36 -0.70 -0.63 -0.88
CA PHE A 36 -1.47 0.28 -1.69
C PHE A 36 -0.98 1.72 -1.47
N LYS A 37 -1.17 2.57 -2.46
CA LYS A 37 -0.85 4.00 -2.39
C LYS A 37 -2.04 4.82 -2.85
N ALA A 38 -2.49 5.75 -2.02
CA ALA A 38 -3.41 6.81 -2.44
C ALA A 38 -2.60 8.07 -2.77
N GLY A 39 -2.90 8.74 -3.88
CA GLY A 39 -2.19 9.90 -4.38
C GLY A 39 -1.51 9.68 -5.73
N PRO A 40 -1.18 10.76 -6.46
CA PRO A 40 -0.69 10.70 -7.84
C PRO A 40 0.79 10.36 -7.99
N ASP A 41 1.54 10.32 -6.90
CA ASP A 41 2.97 10.01 -6.94
C ASP A 41 3.22 8.49 -7.10
N PHE A 42 3.92 8.15 -8.17
CA PHE A 42 4.31 6.77 -8.50
C PHE A 42 5.64 6.36 -7.84
N ILE A 43 6.45 7.30 -7.32
CA ILE A 43 7.72 7.00 -6.65
C ILE A 43 7.47 6.07 -5.46
N ASP A 44 6.49 6.41 -4.61
CA ASP A 44 6.12 5.61 -3.45
C ASP A 44 5.73 4.17 -3.82
N SER A 45 5.02 3.97 -4.95
CA SER A 45 4.64 2.64 -5.42
C SER A 45 5.85 1.79 -5.80
N GLY A 46 6.89 2.43 -6.36
CA GLY A 46 8.18 1.79 -6.63
C GLY A 46 8.90 1.38 -5.34
N LEU A 47 8.96 2.27 -4.34
CA LEU A 47 9.58 1.98 -3.04
C LEU A 47 8.91 0.81 -2.32
N HIS A 48 7.57 0.81 -2.30
CA HIS A 48 6.79 -0.28 -1.72
C HIS A 48 7.09 -1.63 -2.38
N ARG A 49 7.19 -1.65 -3.71
CA ARG A 49 7.54 -2.87 -4.48
C ARG A 49 8.94 -3.37 -4.14
N MET A 50 9.91 -2.47 -4.00
CA MET A 50 11.27 -2.85 -3.62
C MET A 50 11.32 -3.52 -2.24
N VAL A 51 10.50 -3.06 -1.30
CA VAL A 51 10.45 -3.63 0.06
C VAL A 51 9.65 -4.94 0.13
N THR A 52 8.50 -4.99 -0.52
CA THR A 52 7.56 -6.13 -0.39
C THR A 52 7.78 -7.23 -1.42
N GLY A 53 8.47 -6.93 -2.52
CA GLY A 53 8.57 -7.79 -3.70
C GLY A 53 7.29 -7.85 -4.56
N ARG A 54 6.21 -7.18 -4.14
CA ARG A 54 4.91 -7.19 -4.82
C ARG A 54 4.58 -5.81 -5.39
N PRO A 55 3.89 -5.71 -6.54
CA PRO A 55 3.47 -4.42 -7.07
C PRO A 55 2.54 -3.70 -6.09
N ALA A 56 2.90 -2.47 -5.70
CA ALA A 56 1.96 -1.58 -5.02
C ALA A 56 0.90 -1.11 -6.01
N ARG A 57 -0.36 -1.05 -5.56
CA ARG A 57 -1.48 -0.60 -6.40
C ARG A 57 -1.93 0.80 -5.99
N ASN A 58 -2.32 1.59 -6.97
CA ASN A 58 -2.85 2.92 -6.74
C ASN A 58 -4.35 2.82 -6.38
N LEU A 59 -4.76 3.47 -5.28
CA LEU A 59 -6.15 3.58 -4.80
C LEU A 59 -6.63 5.04 -4.79
N ASP A 60 -6.07 5.88 -5.64
CA ASP A 60 -6.50 7.26 -5.84
C ASP A 60 -7.77 7.31 -6.70
N ILE A 61 -8.87 7.75 -6.08
CA ILE A 61 -10.18 7.84 -6.73
C ILE A 61 -10.20 8.94 -7.79
N TRP A 62 -9.43 10.02 -7.64
CA TRP A 62 -9.37 11.09 -8.62
C TRP A 62 -8.73 10.62 -9.93
N MET A 63 -7.78 9.70 -9.84
CA MET A 63 -7.12 9.13 -11.01
C MET A 63 -7.86 7.92 -11.60
N GLY A 64 -8.30 7.00 -10.74
CA GLY A 64 -8.84 5.71 -11.17
C GLY A 64 -10.36 5.67 -11.28
N GLY A 65 -11.08 6.53 -10.56
CA GLY A 65 -12.52 6.41 -10.32
C GLY A 65 -12.85 5.32 -9.29
N GLU A 66 -14.03 5.43 -8.68
CA GLU A 66 -14.45 4.55 -7.57
C GLU A 66 -14.50 3.07 -7.96
N ASP A 67 -15.07 2.76 -9.14
CA ASP A 67 -15.23 1.38 -9.62
C ASP A 67 -13.88 0.69 -9.84
N TYR A 68 -12.91 1.42 -10.39
CA TYR A 68 -11.55 0.90 -10.56
C TYR A 68 -10.91 0.64 -9.20
N VAL A 69 -10.97 1.60 -8.29
CA VAL A 69 -10.32 1.51 -6.97
C VAL A 69 -10.90 0.33 -6.18
N ARG A 70 -12.23 0.18 -6.17
CA ARG A 70 -12.92 -0.94 -5.52
C ARG A 70 -12.47 -2.29 -6.09
N ARG A 71 -12.57 -2.47 -7.41
CA ARG A 71 -12.14 -3.71 -8.08
C ARG A 71 -10.65 -3.99 -7.90
N CYS A 72 -9.82 -2.95 -7.91
CA CYS A 72 -8.39 -3.05 -7.68
C CYS A 72 -8.09 -3.56 -6.26
N TYR A 73 -8.75 -3.00 -5.26
CA TYR A 73 -8.58 -3.42 -3.87
C TYR A 73 -9.03 -4.87 -3.66
N GLU A 74 -10.24 -5.22 -4.11
CA GLU A 74 -10.80 -6.57 -3.98
C GLU A 74 -9.90 -7.61 -4.64
N LYS A 75 -9.46 -7.35 -5.89
CA LYS A 75 -8.63 -8.29 -6.64
C LYS A 75 -7.26 -8.52 -6.01
N ASN A 76 -6.63 -7.49 -5.46
CA ASN A 76 -5.24 -7.58 -4.99
C ASN A 76 -5.12 -7.90 -3.49
N SER A 77 -6.23 -7.86 -2.73
CA SER A 77 -6.26 -8.19 -1.30
C SER A 77 -6.68 -9.62 -0.99
N ALA A 78 -6.96 -10.45 -2.01
CA ALA A 78 -7.46 -11.81 -1.83
C ALA A 78 -6.39 -12.81 -1.37
N ASP A 79 -5.13 -12.58 -1.73
CA ASP A 79 -4.01 -13.53 -1.53
C ASP A 79 -2.99 -12.96 -0.53
N VAL A 80 -3.45 -12.45 0.62
CA VAL A 80 -2.58 -11.92 1.69
C VAL A 80 -2.92 -12.54 3.02
N ASP A 81 -1.97 -12.55 3.95
CA ASP A 81 -2.19 -13.12 5.28
C ASP A 81 -3.24 -12.32 6.07
N HIS A 82 -3.98 -13.01 6.94
CA HIS A 82 -5.16 -12.46 7.63
C HIS A 82 -5.14 -12.62 9.16
N GLU A 83 -4.04 -13.13 9.72
CA GLU A 83 -3.89 -13.41 11.16
C GLU A 83 -3.56 -12.17 12.00
#